data_AF-A0A832WYJ0-F1
#
_entry.id   AF-A0A832WYJ0-F1
#
_cell.length_a   1.000
_cell.length_b   1.000
_cell.length_c   1.000
_cell.angle_alpha   90.00
_cell.angle_beta   90.00
_cell.angle_gamma   90.00
#
_symmetry.space_group_name_H-M   'P 1'
#
loop_
_entity.id
_entity.type
_entity.pdbx_description
1 polymer ?
#
loop_
_entity_poly.entity_id
_entity_poly.type
_entity_poly.pdbx_seq_one_letter_code
_entity_poly.pdbx_strand_id
1 'polypeptide(L)'
;MAQNWSKQIGTVATALAVVFSLWMIASVGISDSANIVISPDEVSAATNTSFSGSATVAPDYLDRVAVAGAFITILGTSGFAVIKNNKDNPEFIRVIMSWSPVIIGFIAFSAFNTEIMDLLQGDRVWASYDDVQNSYMGFLAFSMVAGIAALLNKRA
;
A
#
# COMPACT_ATOMS: atom_id res chain seq x y z
N MET A 1 3.81 27.50 12.84
CA MET A 1 4.48 26.33 13.47
C MET A 1 3.82 24.97 13.16
N ALA A 2 2.67 24.90 12.48
CA ALA A 2 2.01 23.62 12.14
C ALA A 2 2.62 22.83 10.95
N GLN A 3 3.46 23.44 10.10
CA GLN A 3 3.97 22.80 8.87
C GLN A 3 5.06 21.72 9.09
N ASN A 4 5.71 21.67 10.26
CA ASN A 4 6.85 20.75 10.46
C ASN A 4 6.39 19.33 10.84
N TRP A 5 5.33 19.22 11.66
CA TRP A 5 4.86 17.93 12.16
C TRP A 5 4.11 17.12 11.09
N SER A 6 3.24 17.76 10.28
CA SER A 6 2.51 17.08 9.20
C SER A 6 3.45 16.54 8.13
N LYS A 7 4.52 17.28 7.82
CA LYS A 7 5.56 16.85 6.89
C LYS A 7 6.39 15.69 7.44
N GLN A 8 6.76 15.72 8.72
CA GLN A 8 7.48 14.63 9.38
C GLN A 8 6.63 13.36 9.44
N ILE A 9 5.37 13.46 9.86
CA ILE A 9 4.43 12.32 9.89
C ILE A 9 4.25 11.73 8.49
N GLY A 10 4.03 12.57 7.47
CA GLY A 10 3.90 12.11 6.09
C GLY A 10 5.15 11.38 5.58
N THR A 11 6.34 11.85 5.95
CA THR A 11 7.62 11.22 5.57
C THR A 11 7.79 9.86 6.25
N VAL A 12 7.57 9.80 7.56
CA VAL A 12 7.67 8.54 8.34
C VAL A 12 6.64 7.52 7.86
N ALA A 13 5.38 7.94 7.66
CA ALA A 13 4.33 7.08 7.14
C ALA A 13 4.66 6.55 5.74
N THR A 14 5.20 7.39 4.86
CA THR A 14 5.64 6.94 3.54
C THR A 14 6.78 5.91 3.63
N ALA A 15 7.76 6.13 4.51
CA ALA A 15 8.86 5.19 4.71
C ALA A 15 8.35 3.84 5.26
N LEU A 16 7.43 3.86 6.21
CA LEU A 16 6.81 2.64 6.75
C LEU A 16 5.98 1.92 5.68
N ALA A 17 5.22 2.66 4.87
CA ALA A 17 4.48 2.07 3.74
C ALA A 17 5.43 1.36 2.76
N VAL A 18 6.61 1.92 2.47
CA VAL A 18 7.63 1.25 1.65
C VAL A 18 8.16 -0.03 2.32
N VAL A 19 8.49 0.02 3.61
CA VAL A 19 8.97 -1.16 4.35
C VAL A 19 7.94 -2.28 4.34
N PHE A 20 6.68 -1.96 4.64
CA PHE A 20 5.61 -2.95 4.61
C PHE A 20 5.31 -3.46 3.20
N SER A 21 5.42 -2.61 2.18
CA SER A 21 5.32 -3.05 0.77
C SER A 21 6.41 -4.05 0.43
N LEU A 22 7.65 -3.78 0.82
CA LEU A 22 8.80 -4.67 0.55
C LEU A 22 8.62 -6.01 1.28
N TRP A 23 8.21 -5.97 2.54
CA TRP A 23 7.94 -7.17 3.33
C TRP A 23 6.82 -8.01 2.70
N MET A 24 5.72 -7.37 2.32
CA MET A 24 4.58 -8.04 1.68
C MET A 24 5.01 -8.77 0.39
N ILE A 25 5.73 -8.08 -0.51
CA ILE A 25 6.19 -8.69 -1.77
C ILE A 25 7.21 -9.80 -1.51
N ALA A 26 8.07 -9.67 -0.49
CA ALA A 26 9.01 -10.72 -0.11
C ALA A 26 8.29 -11.96 0.44
N SER A 27 7.25 -11.77 1.27
CA SER A 27 6.49 -12.86 1.89
C SER A 27 5.57 -13.59 0.90
N VAL A 28 4.94 -12.87 -0.03
CA VAL A 28 4.12 -13.46 -1.10
C VAL A 28 5.01 -14.07 -2.20
N GLY A 29 6.17 -13.47 -2.44
CA GLY A 29 7.02 -13.76 -3.59
C GLY A 29 6.67 -12.87 -4.78
N ILE A 30 7.70 -12.49 -5.55
CA ILE A 30 7.56 -11.54 -6.67
C ILE A 30 6.64 -12.08 -7.77
N SER A 31 6.70 -13.39 -8.05
CA SER A 31 5.87 -14.03 -9.08
C SER A 31 4.39 -13.97 -8.73
N ASP A 32 4.03 -14.41 -7.53
CA ASP A 32 2.64 -14.38 -7.06
C ASP A 32 2.14 -12.94 -6.92
N SER A 33 2.97 -12.04 -6.39
CA SER A 33 2.63 -10.61 -6.28
C SER A 33 2.33 -9.98 -7.64
N ALA A 34 3.07 -10.35 -8.70
CA ALA A 34 2.79 -9.92 -10.06
C ALA A 34 1.49 -10.55 -10.58
N ASN A 35 1.30 -11.85 -10.37
CA ASN A 35 0.09 -12.58 -10.79
C ASN A 35 -1.17 -12.02 -10.14
N ILE A 36 -1.15 -11.61 -8.87
CA ILE A 36 -2.28 -10.90 -8.24
C ILE A 36 -2.73 -9.73 -9.13
N VAL A 37 -1.79 -8.91 -9.60
CA VAL A 37 -2.12 -7.73 -10.41
C VAL A 37 -2.57 -8.12 -11.82
N ILE A 38 -1.83 -8.99 -12.50
CA ILE A 38 -1.98 -9.21 -13.96
C ILE A 38 -2.83 -10.43 -14.34
N SER A 39 -2.77 -11.50 -13.55
CA SER A 39 -3.36 -12.82 -13.83
C SER A 39 -3.78 -13.50 -12.51
N PRO A 40 -4.85 -13.03 -11.85
CA PRO A 40 -5.22 -13.48 -10.50
C PRO A 40 -5.60 -14.96 -10.44
N ASP A 41 -6.00 -15.56 -11.56
CA ASP A 41 -6.32 -16.98 -11.69
C ASP A 41 -5.07 -17.88 -11.58
N GLU A 42 -3.87 -17.30 -11.73
CA GLU A 42 -2.58 -18.00 -11.66
C GLU A 42 -1.84 -17.79 -10.32
N VAL A 43 -2.53 -17.25 -9.31
CA VAL A 43 -1.98 -17.05 -7.97
C VAL A 43 -1.99 -18.37 -7.19
N SER A 44 -0.92 -18.64 -6.44
CA SER A 44 -0.84 -19.89 -5.66
C SER A 44 -1.92 -19.99 -4.58
N ALA A 45 -2.29 -21.22 -4.25
CA ALA A 45 -3.28 -21.50 -3.19
C ALA A 45 -2.91 -20.93 -1.81
N ALA A 46 -1.61 -20.85 -1.51
CA ALA A 46 -1.11 -20.27 -0.27
C ALA A 46 -1.39 -18.77 -0.23
N THR A 47 -1.02 -18.06 -1.30
CA THR A 47 -1.28 -16.62 -1.44
C THR A 47 -2.77 -16.31 -1.45
N ASN A 48 -3.60 -17.12 -2.13
CA ASN A 48 -5.06 -16.97 -2.10
C ASN A 48 -5.60 -17.05 -0.67
N THR A 49 -5.10 -17.99 0.13
CA THR A 49 -5.53 -18.16 1.53
C THR A 49 -5.18 -16.94 2.39
N SER A 50 -4.00 -16.34 2.19
CA SER A 50 -3.59 -15.15 2.93
C SER A 50 -4.47 -13.92 2.64
N PHE A 51 -4.90 -13.72 1.39
CA PHE A 51 -5.73 -12.56 1.01
C PHE A 51 -7.23 -12.79 1.20
N SER A 52 -7.76 -13.92 0.74
CA SER A 52 -9.21 -14.19 0.72
C SER A 52 -9.70 -15.12 1.83
N GLY A 53 -8.79 -15.71 2.62
CA GLY A 53 -9.12 -16.76 3.57
C GLY A 53 -9.45 -18.11 2.93
N SER A 54 -9.32 -18.23 1.60
CA SER A 54 -9.63 -19.44 0.85
C SER A 54 -8.58 -19.75 -0.23
N ALA A 55 -8.13 -21.00 -0.28
CA ALA A 55 -7.17 -21.46 -1.28
C ALA A 55 -7.67 -21.38 -2.73
N THR A 56 -8.98 -21.35 -2.94
CA THR A 56 -9.61 -21.40 -4.27
C THR A 56 -10.20 -20.07 -4.72
N VAL A 57 -10.29 -19.09 -3.82
CA VAL A 57 -10.83 -17.77 -4.15
C VAL A 57 -9.65 -16.85 -4.42
N ALA A 58 -9.54 -16.41 -5.68
CA ALA A 58 -8.52 -15.47 -6.08
C ALA A 58 -8.68 -14.12 -5.35
N PRO A 59 -7.60 -13.35 -5.18
CA PRO A 59 -7.65 -12.02 -4.56
C PRO A 59 -8.58 -11.11 -5.35
N ASP A 60 -9.37 -10.33 -4.61
CA ASP A 60 -10.42 -9.51 -5.20
C ASP A 60 -9.84 -8.23 -5.84
N TYR A 61 -10.70 -7.41 -6.44
CA TYR A 61 -10.25 -6.17 -7.08
C TYR A 61 -9.50 -5.23 -6.11
N LEU A 62 -9.90 -5.22 -4.84
CA LEU A 62 -9.33 -4.33 -3.83
C LEU A 62 -7.90 -4.77 -3.48
N ASP A 63 -7.69 -6.07 -3.28
CA ASP A 63 -6.37 -6.66 -3.05
C ASP A 63 -5.42 -6.39 -4.21
N ARG A 64 -5.94 -6.49 -5.43
CA ARG A 64 -5.17 -6.22 -6.65
C ARG A 64 -4.71 -4.77 -6.74
N VAL A 65 -5.58 -3.83 -6.41
CA VAL A 65 -5.23 -2.41 -6.41
C VAL A 65 -4.23 -2.09 -5.29
N ALA A 66 -4.39 -2.70 -4.11
CA ALA A 66 -3.47 -2.52 -3.00
C ALA A 66 -2.07 -3.08 -3.33
N VAL A 67 -1.97 -4.30 -3.88
CA VAL A 67 -0.69 -4.88 -4.31
C VAL A 67 -0.06 -4.07 -5.45
N ALA A 68 -0.84 -3.60 -6.42
CA ALA A 68 -0.36 -2.67 -7.44
C ALA A 68 0.17 -1.36 -6.83
N GLY A 69 -0.53 -0.85 -5.80
CA GLY A 69 -0.13 0.32 -5.03
C GLY A 69 1.20 0.12 -4.30
N ALA A 70 1.44 -1.08 -3.76
CA ALA A 70 2.72 -1.44 -3.12
C ALA A 70 3.87 -1.44 -4.14
N PHE A 71 3.67 -2.01 -5.34
CA PHE A 71 4.64 -1.91 -6.43
C PHE A 71 4.93 -0.46 -6.82
N ILE A 72 3.90 0.37 -6.98
CA ILE A 72 4.08 1.80 -7.30
C ILE A 72 4.82 2.52 -6.17
N THR A 73 4.55 2.18 -4.92
CA THR A 73 5.19 2.79 -3.75
C THR A 73 6.69 2.45 -3.69
N ILE A 74 7.04 1.19 -3.98
CA ILE A 74 8.43 0.72 -4.04
C ILE A 74 9.16 1.29 -5.25
N LEU A 75 8.57 1.21 -6.44
CA LEU A 75 9.21 1.63 -7.69
C LEU A 75 9.22 3.16 -7.86
N GLY A 76 8.27 3.84 -7.24
CA GLY A 76 8.12 5.29 -7.27
C GLY A 76 9.21 6.02 -6.49
N THR A 77 9.09 7.34 -6.44
CA THR A 77 10.06 8.22 -5.79
C THR A 77 10.21 8.01 -4.30
N SER A 78 9.22 7.36 -3.67
CA SER A 78 9.21 7.06 -2.23
C SER A 78 10.08 5.87 -1.85
N GLY A 79 10.36 4.95 -2.78
CA GLY A 79 11.20 3.77 -2.58
C GLY A 79 12.52 3.86 -3.35
N PHE A 80 12.67 3.03 -4.39
CA PHE A 80 13.90 2.94 -5.19
C PHE A 80 14.04 4.03 -6.25
N ALA A 81 13.02 4.88 -6.46
CA ALA A 81 13.01 5.95 -7.45
C ALA A 81 13.34 5.48 -8.89
N VAL A 82 12.92 4.26 -9.22
CA VAL A 82 12.99 3.68 -10.57
C VAL A 82 12.07 4.46 -11.51
N ILE A 83 10.87 4.79 -11.03
CA ILE A 83 9.88 5.63 -11.69
C ILE A 83 9.93 7.02 -11.05
N LYS A 84 10.31 8.03 -11.83
CA LYS A 84 10.46 9.41 -11.35
C LYS A 84 9.34 10.29 -11.88
N ASN A 85 8.91 11.25 -11.06
CA ASN A 85 8.02 12.31 -11.53
C ASN A 85 8.85 13.34 -12.31
N ASN A 86 9.25 12.98 -13.54
CA ASN A 86 10.00 13.85 -14.44
C ASN A 86 9.09 14.39 -15.54
N LYS A 87 9.40 15.57 -16.08
CA LYS A 87 8.68 16.20 -17.19
C LYS A 87 8.71 15.38 -18.48
N ASP A 88 9.71 14.50 -18.59
CA ASP A 88 9.90 13.61 -19.74
C ASP A 88 8.99 12.37 -19.70
N ASN A 89 8.30 12.11 -18.58
CA ASN A 89 7.34 11.02 -18.49
C ASN A 89 5.96 11.46 -19.00
N PRO A 90 5.22 10.56 -19.69
CA PRO A 90 3.85 10.80 -20.11
C PRO A 90 2.97 11.34 -18.98
N GLU A 91 2.09 12.28 -19.32
CA GLU A 91 1.30 13.04 -18.34
C GLU A 91 0.47 12.13 -17.41
N PHE A 92 -0.03 11.00 -17.93
CA PHE A 92 -0.76 10.02 -17.13
C PHE A 92 0.09 9.40 -16.01
N ILE A 93 1.39 9.14 -16.24
CA ILE A 93 2.30 8.60 -15.21
C ILE A 93 2.50 9.63 -14.09
N ARG A 94 2.67 10.90 -14.46
CA ARG A 94 2.82 11.99 -13.49
C ARG A 94 1.55 12.17 -12.64
N VAL A 95 0.37 12.09 -13.26
CA VAL A 95 -0.92 12.18 -12.57
C VAL A 95 -1.10 11.00 -11.62
N ILE A 96 -0.86 9.77 -12.08
CA ILE A 96 -0.93 8.57 -11.23
C ILE A 96 0.00 8.73 -10.05
N MET A 97 1.31 8.97 -10.25
CA MET A 97 2.28 9.12 -9.16
C MET A 97 1.93 10.24 -8.16
N SER A 98 1.36 11.35 -8.63
CA SER A 98 1.02 12.50 -7.78
C SER A 98 -0.22 12.25 -6.93
N TRP A 99 -1.06 11.30 -7.32
CA TRP A 99 -2.32 10.95 -6.66
C TRP A 99 -2.32 9.55 -6.05
N SER A 100 -1.34 8.68 -6.36
CA SER A 100 -1.25 7.31 -5.83
C SER A 100 -1.42 7.24 -4.32
N PRO A 101 -0.74 8.06 -3.49
CA PRO A 101 -0.93 8.00 -2.05
C PRO A 101 -2.35 8.35 -1.59
N VAL A 102 -3.03 9.24 -2.31
CA VAL A 102 -4.40 9.66 -2.01
C VAL A 102 -5.40 8.60 -2.48
N ILE A 103 -5.20 8.03 -3.67
CA ILE A 103 -6.05 6.96 -4.21
C ILE A 103 -5.93 5.71 -3.34
N ILE A 104 -4.70 5.30 -3.01
CA ILE A 104 -4.45 4.16 -2.13
C ILE A 104 -5.01 4.43 -0.74
N GLY A 105 -4.79 5.63 -0.18
CA GLY A 105 -5.34 6.00 1.12
C GLY A 105 -6.88 6.03 1.17
N PHE A 106 -7.54 6.49 0.10
CA PHE A 106 -9.00 6.50 0.00
C PHE A 106 -9.57 5.09 -0.11
N ILE A 107 -8.94 4.22 -0.92
CA ILE A 107 -9.32 2.83 -1.07
C ILE A 107 -9.15 2.06 0.25
N ALA A 108 -8.00 2.24 0.91
CA ALA A 108 -7.70 1.70 2.23
C ALA A 108 -8.75 2.10 3.27
N PHE A 109 -9.07 3.39 3.35
CA PHE A 109 -10.10 3.89 4.27
C PHE A 109 -11.51 3.36 3.95
N SER A 110 -11.86 3.26 2.67
CA SER A 110 -13.22 2.84 2.28
C SER A 110 -13.53 1.38 2.58
N ALA A 111 -12.51 0.51 2.60
CA ALA A 111 -12.70 -0.93 2.67
C ALA A 111 -12.13 -1.61 3.91
N PHE A 112 -11.16 -1.00 4.60
CA PHE A 112 -10.48 -1.56 5.77
C PHE A 112 -10.45 -0.60 6.96
N ASN A 113 -11.47 0.25 7.10
CA ASN A 113 -11.49 1.30 8.12
C ASN A 113 -11.29 0.75 9.54
N THR A 114 -11.99 -0.32 9.89
CA THR A 114 -11.94 -0.89 11.25
C THR A 114 -10.55 -1.44 11.54
N GLU A 115 -10.01 -2.25 10.63
CA GLU A 115 -8.73 -2.92 10.78
C GLU A 115 -7.54 -1.95 10.76
N ILE A 116 -7.64 -0.88 9.96
CA ILE A 116 -6.66 0.20 9.94
C ILE A 116 -6.72 1.00 11.24
N MET A 117 -7.91 1.31 11.74
CA MET A 117 -8.07 2.07 12.98
C MET A 117 -7.63 1.26 14.20
N ASP A 118 -7.86 -0.06 14.21
CA ASP A 118 -7.34 -0.97 15.22
C ASP A 118 -5.80 -1.00 15.20
N LEU A 119 -5.19 -1.02 14.01
CA LEU A 119 -3.73 -0.93 13.88
C LEU A 119 -3.18 0.40 14.39
N LEU A 120 -3.81 1.52 14.01
CA LEU A 120 -3.36 2.85 14.41
C LEU A 120 -3.54 3.13 15.91
N GLN A 121 -4.53 2.48 16.53
CA GLN A 121 -4.77 2.54 17.98
C GLN A 121 -3.90 1.55 18.77
N GLY A 122 -3.26 0.60 18.08
CA GLY A 122 -2.39 -0.41 18.69
C GLY A 122 -3.12 -1.66 19.19
N ASP A 123 -4.40 -1.83 18.81
CA ASP A 123 -5.26 -2.95 19.22
C ASP A 123 -5.08 -4.20 18.34
N ARG A 124 -4.29 -4.10 17.26
CA ARG A 124 -4.02 -5.24 16.37
C ARG A 124 -3.19 -6.32 17.07
N VAL A 125 -3.73 -7.54 17.14
CA VAL A 125 -3.02 -8.74 17.60
C VAL A 125 -2.28 -9.40 16.45
N TRP A 126 -0.99 -9.06 16.29
CA TRP A 126 -0.14 -9.53 15.19
C TRP A 126 -0.03 -11.05 15.07
N ALA A 127 -0.03 -11.76 16.19
CA ALA A 127 0.10 -13.22 16.23
C ALA A 127 -1.11 -13.98 15.65
N SER A 128 -2.24 -13.30 15.44
CA SER A 128 -3.46 -13.90 14.88
C SER A 128 -3.47 -13.96 13.35
N TYR A 129 -2.47 -13.36 12.70
CA TYR A 129 -2.43 -13.20 11.24
C TYR A 129 -1.06 -13.60 10.70
N ASP A 130 -1.03 -14.00 9.43
CA ASP A 130 0.24 -14.29 8.76
C ASP A 130 1.00 -13.00 8.38
N ASP A 131 2.25 -13.17 7.94
CA ASP A 131 3.11 -12.06 7.55
C ASP A 131 2.56 -11.26 6.37
N VAL A 132 1.84 -11.91 5.45
CA VAL A 132 1.24 -11.28 4.28
C VAL A 132 0.13 -10.34 4.72
N GLN A 133 -0.81 -10.82 5.54
CA GLN A 133 -1.92 -10.05 6.09
C GLN A 133 -1.44 -8.88 6.96
N ASN A 134 -0.43 -9.13 7.81
CA ASN A 134 0.14 -8.10 8.67
C ASN A 134 0.83 -6.99 7.89
N SER A 135 1.63 -7.35 6.88
CA SER A 135 2.31 -6.36 6.05
C SER A 135 1.38 -5.64 5.10
N TYR A 136 0.37 -6.32 4.56
CA TYR A 136 -0.72 -5.72 3.80
C TYR A 136 -1.45 -4.64 4.61
N MET A 137 -1.86 -4.96 5.84
CA MET A 137 -2.54 -4.01 6.71
C MET A 137 -1.64 -2.81 7.09
N GLY A 138 -0.36 -3.07 7.39
CA GLY A 138 0.63 -2.02 7.64
C GLY A 138 0.80 -1.09 6.44
N PHE A 139 0.93 -1.65 5.24
CA PHE A 139 1.02 -0.87 4.01
C PHE A 139 -0.19 0.04 3.81
N LEU A 140 -1.40 -0.49 3.95
CA LEU A 140 -2.64 0.29 3.78
C LEU A 140 -2.77 1.42 4.80
N ALA A 141 -2.54 1.14 6.08
CA ALA A 141 -2.66 2.12 7.14
C ALA A 141 -1.63 3.26 7.00
N PHE A 142 -0.36 2.94 6.75
CA PHE A 142 0.66 3.96 6.59
C PHE A 142 0.55 4.72 5.27
N SER A 143 0.04 4.08 4.21
CA SER A 143 -0.33 4.78 2.96
C SER A 143 -1.46 5.78 3.18
N MET A 144 -2.46 5.43 4.00
CA MET A 144 -3.54 6.34 4.38
C MET A 144 -3.01 7.55 5.16
N VAL A 145 -2.17 7.32 6.18
CA VAL A 145 -1.56 8.41 6.97
C VAL A 145 -0.70 9.33 6.06
N ALA A 146 0.07 8.75 5.15
CA ALA A 146 0.85 9.51 4.17
C ALA A 146 -0.06 10.33 3.22
N GLY A 147 -1.17 9.75 2.76
CA GLY A 147 -2.17 10.42 1.92
C GLY A 147 -2.81 11.62 2.62
N ILE A 148 -3.23 11.46 3.88
CA ILE A 148 -3.80 12.55 4.70
C ILE A 148 -2.77 13.66 4.92
N ALA A 149 -1.53 13.30 5.31
CA ALA A 149 -0.46 14.26 5.50
C ALA A 149 -0.13 15.05 4.21
N ALA A 150 -0.15 14.38 3.05
CA ALA A 150 0.05 15.02 1.75
C ALA A 150 -1.07 16.02 1.41
N LEU A 151 -2.33 15.68 1.68
CA LEU A 151 -3.46 16.60 1.47
C LEU A 151 -3.38 17.82 2.37
N LEU A 152 -3.01 17.66 3.64
CA LEU A 152 -2.81 18.76 4.59
C LEU A 152 -1.68 19.70 4.13
N ASN A 153 -0.60 19.15 3.57
CA ASN A 153 0.53 19.94 3.08
C ASN A 153 0.28 20.60 1.73
N LYS A 154 -0.61 20.08 0.87
CA LYS A 154 -1.01 20.73 -0.39
C LYS A 154 -1.97 21.92 -0.20
N ARG A 155 -2.59 22.03 0.98
CA ARG A 155 -3.60 23.07 1.30
C ARG A 155 -3.02 24.30 2.03
N ALA A 156 -1.73 24.29 2.38
CA ALA A 156 -1.01 25.37 3.07
C ALA A 156 0.04 26.01 2.15
#